data_AF-X7YZQ1-F1
#
_entry.id   AF-X7YZQ1-F1
#
_cell.length_a   1.000
_cell.length_b   1.000
_cell.length_c   1.000
_cell.angle_alpha   90.00
_cell.angle_beta   90.00
_cell.angle_gamma   90.00
#
_symmetry.space_group_name_H-M   'P 1'
#
loop_
_entity.id
_entity.type
_entity.pdbx_description
1 polymer ?
#
loop_
_entity_poly.entity_id
_entity_poly.type
_entity_poly.pdbx_seq_one_letter_code
_entity_poly.pdbx_strand_id
1 'polypeptide(L)' 'MITTTGLADRLDGHDVAVIDINDPRINTQPNTNLPGPAPMTSPT' A
#
# COMPACT_ATOMS: atom_id res chain seq x y z
N MET A 1 19.28 8.90 3.73
CA MET A 1 18.35 9.45 2.72
C MET A 1 17.82 8.26 1.93
N ILE A 2 16.53 7.95 2.06
CA ILE A 2 15.88 6.83 1.34
C ILE A 2 15.10 7.49 0.20
N THR A 3 15.57 7.35 -1.03
CA THR A 3 14.83 7.81 -2.22
C THR A 3 14.14 6.61 -2.85
N THR A 4 12.83 6.71 -3.08
CA THR A 4 11.98 5.63 -3.62
C THR A 4 12.52 5.06 -4.94
N THR A 5 13.17 5.89 -5.76
CA THR A 5 13.80 5.48 -7.02
C THR A 5 14.97 4.50 -6.82
N GLY A 6 15.84 4.72 -5.83
CA GLY A 6 16.95 3.80 -5.55
C GLY A 6 16.53 2.52 -4.81
N LEU A 7 15.29 2.46 -4.31
CA LEU A 7 14.70 1.25 -3.74
C LEU A 7 13.94 0.42 -4.79
N ALA A 8 13.43 1.06 -5.85
CA ALA A 8 12.75 0.38 -6.95
C ALA A 8 13.67 -0.62 -7.66
N ASP A 9 14.96 -0.29 -7.84
CA ASP A 9 15.97 -1.21 -8.40
C ASP A 9 16.12 -2.50 -7.58
N ARG A 10 15.79 -2.50 -6.27
CA ARG A 10 15.83 -3.72 -5.42
C ARG A 10 14.58 -4.57 -5.52
N LEU A 11 13.50 -4.00 -6.06
CA LEU A 11 12.26 -4.70 -6.38
C LEU A 11 12.25 -5.17 -7.84
N ASP A 12 13.27 -4.80 -8.62
CA ASP A 12 13.47 -5.33 -9.97
C ASP A 12 13.55 -6.86 -9.92
N GLY A 13 12.70 -7.54 -10.70
CA GLY A 13 12.53 -8.98 -10.69
C GLY A 13 11.51 -9.55 -9.68
N HIS A 14 10.88 -8.72 -8.83
CA HIS A 14 9.71 -9.10 -8.04
C HIS A 14 8.45 -8.50 -8.68
N ASP A 15 7.40 -9.31 -8.84
CA ASP A 15 6.10 -8.85 -9.35
C ASP A 15 5.33 -8.10 -8.25
N VAL A 16 5.87 -6.95 -7.84
CA VAL A 16 5.28 -6.09 -6.83
C VAL A 16 5.05 -4.70 -7.40
N ALA A 17 3.85 -4.18 -7.18
CA ALA A 17 3.52 -2.82 -7.59
C ALA A 17 4.27 -1.80 -6.74
N VAL A 18 5.08 -0.95 -7.38
CA VAL A 18 5.71 0.21 -6.73
C VAL A 18 4.72 1.37 -6.73
N ILE A 19 4.43 1.92 -5.55
CA ILE A 19 3.53 3.06 -5.37
C ILE A 19 4.37 4.30 -5.07
N ASP A 20 4.19 5.37 -5.85
CA ASP A 20 4.76 6.68 -5.53
C ASP A 20 3.86 7.43 -4.53
N ILE A 21 4.40 7.75 -3.36
CA ILE A 21 3.69 8.49 -2.31
C ILE A 21 3.38 9.94 -2.72
N ASN A 22 4.07 10.48 -3.72
CA ASN A 22 3.85 11.82 -4.23
C ASN A 22 2.88 11.83 -5.42
N ASP A 23 2.31 10.68 -5.81
CA ASP A 23 1.35 10.61 -6.90
C ASP A 23 0.14 11.52 -6.57
N PRO A 24 -0.16 12.54 -7.41
CA PRO A 24 -1.28 13.44 -7.20
C PRO A 24 -2.64 12.73 -7.07
N ARG A 25 -2.79 11.54 -7.66
CA ARG A 25 -4.00 10.72 -7.61
C ARG A 25 -4.34 10.29 -6.19
N ILE A 26 -3.35 10.16 -5.29
CA ILE A 26 -3.56 9.82 -3.88
C ILE A 26 -4.48 10.84 -3.20
N ASN A 27 -4.34 12.12 -3.53
CA ASN A 27 -5.17 13.19 -2.96
C ASN A 27 -6.66 13.08 -3.33
N THR A 28 -6.98 12.29 -4.37
CA THR A 28 -8.34 12.07 -4.85
C THR A 28 -8.95 10.75 -4.38
N GLN A 29 -8.17 9.91 -3.69
CA GLN A 29 -8.66 8.64 -3.18
C GLN A 29 -9.61 8.83 -1.99
N PRO A 30 -10.60 7.93 -1.80
CA PRO A 30 -11.49 7.99 -0.65
C PRO A 30 -10.71 7.82 0.65
N ASN A 31 -10.94 8.72 1.61
CA ASN A 31 -10.42 8.62 2.97
C ASN A 31 -11.44 8.03 3.95
N THR A 32 -12.55 7.51 3.44
CA THR A 32 -13.59 6.87 4.25
C THR A 32 -13.00 5.65 4.94
N ASN A 33 -13.19 5.57 6.26
CA ASN A 33 -12.65 4.47 7.06
C ASN A 33 -13.30 3.15 6.61
N LEU A 34 -12.47 2.12 6.44
CA LEU A 34 -12.94 0.79 6.10
C LEU A 34 -13.60 0.17 7.36
N PRO A 35 -14.68 -0.61 7.23
CA PRO A 35 -15.18 -1.39 8.36
C PRO A 35 -14.06 -2.22 8.98
N GLY A 36 -14.04 -2.25 10.31
CA GLY A 36 -13.04 -3.02 11.06
C GLY A 36 -13.08 -4.51 10.70
N PRO A 37 -11.99 -5.25 10.94
CA PRO A 37 -11.95 -6.68 10.68
C PRO A 37 -13.07 -7.38 11.44
N ALA A 38 -13.69 -8.38 10.79
CA ALA A 38 -14.64 -9.23 11.47
C ALA A 38 -13.92 -9.95 12.65
N PRO A 39 -14.57 -10.07 13.83
CA PRO A 39 -13.99 -10.78 14.94
C PRO A 39 -13.75 -12.24 14.54
N MET A 40 -12.52 -12.72 14.75
CA MET A 40 -12.16 -14.12 14.55
C MET A 40 -12.75 -14.93 15.71
N THR A 41 -14.02 -15.27 15.61
CA THR A 41 -14.70 -16.19 16.52
C THR A 41 -14.56 -17.61 15.96
N SER A 42 -13.95 -18.51 16.73
CA SER A 42 -13.96 -19.93 16.42
C SER A 42 -15.41 -20.43 16.53
N PRO A 43 -15.94 -21.21 15.58
CA PRO A 43 -17.19 -21.93 15.81
C PRO A 43 -16.92 -22.96 16.91
N THR A 44 -17.80 -22.99 17.92
CA THR A 44 -17.90 -24.07 18.92
C THR A 44 -18.44 -25.33 18.27
#